data_AF-A0A7V8BUB4-F1
#
_entry.id   AF-A0A7V8BUB4-F1
#
_cell.length_a   1.000
_cell.length_b   1.000
_cell.length_c   1.000
_cell.angle_alpha   90.00
_cell.angle_beta   90.00
_cell.angle_gamma   90.00
#
_symmetry.space_group_name_H-M   'P 1'
#
loop_
_entity.id
_entity.type
_entity.pdbx_description
1 polymer ?
#
loop_
_entity_poly.entity_id
_entity_poly.type
_entity_poly.pdbx_seq_one_letter_code
_entity_poly.pdbx_strand_id
1 'polypeptide(L)'
;MNAPTQVPLGAYLKQILDERSISGNMLAKSAGIAEGSVRNLLRYGVDGNAPMPQPQTLTLVSQFLGLDTIEIFQMAGYFPPAPRESTISPRAEYVAMRFDRLSPDQQRMVMDLIISMEKTSGKETLDEHIQSLLEEVYVLRREHPMFEKRYFSLLGEMGRRIGKWTHTTTSAILMHGILSRLHEFTDDPVLLGVNEKRVQEILGHPDAVVILNQLLPRTDIPKPLEKLYWLVNPDGMLDKTIDKLSNEQQQGIQALWHLLDRIVPPAKTGSR
;
A
#
# COMPACT_ATOMS: atom_id res chain seq x y z
N MET A 1 -20.70 16.19 -19.77
CA MET A 1 -20.60 15.90 -18.32
C MET A 1 -19.42 16.69 -17.80
N ASN A 2 -19.64 17.68 -16.95
CA ASN A 2 -18.55 18.47 -16.38
C ASN A 2 -17.83 17.58 -15.36
N ALA A 3 -16.53 17.35 -15.54
CA ALA A 3 -15.72 16.66 -14.55
C ALA A 3 -15.88 17.39 -13.20
N PRO A 4 -15.99 16.68 -12.07
CA PRO A 4 -16.04 17.33 -10.77
C PRO A 4 -14.84 18.27 -10.64
N THR A 5 -15.11 19.53 -10.33
CA THR A 5 -14.10 20.59 -10.20
C THR A 5 -13.14 20.21 -9.08
N GLN A 6 -11.97 19.70 -9.44
CA GLN A 6 -10.91 19.37 -8.49
C GLN A 6 -10.52 20.66 -7.75
N VAL A 7 -10.47 20.62 -6.42
CA VAL A 7 -10.07 21.77 -5.60
C VAL A 7 -8.66 22.18 -6.02
N PRO A 8 -8.42 23.46 -6.36
CA PRO A 8 -7.09 23.93 -6.71
C PRO A 8 -6.07 23.69 -5.60
N LEU A 9 -4.85 23.30 -5.97
CA LEU A 9 -3.76 23.04 -5.02
C LEU A 9 -3.54 24.21 -4.05
N GLY A 10 -3.52 25.45 -4.55
CA GLY A 10 -3.32 26.63 -3.71
C GLY A 10 -4.41 26.81 -2.66
N ALA A 11 -5.67 26.53 -3.02
CA ALA A 11 -6.80 26.59 -2.10
C ALA A 11 -6.73 25.47 -1.04
N TYR A 12 -6.41 24.25 -1.45
CA TYR A 12 -6.24 23.10 -0.57
C TYR A 12 -5.14 23.33 0.48
N LEU A 13 -3.97 23.78 0.04
CA LEU A 13 -2.86 24.08 0.95
C LEU A 13 -3.20 25.22 1.90
N LYS A 14 -3.89 26.26 1.41
CA LYS A 14 -4.34 27.36 2.27
C LYS A 14 -5.28 26.88 3.38
N GLN A 15 -6.24 26.01 3.05
CA GLN A 15 -7.15 25.43 4.05
C GLN A 15 -6.36 24.68 5.14
N ILE A 16 -5.40 23.83 4.76
CA ILE A 16 -4.57 23.08 5.72
C ILE A 16 -3.75 24.02 6.62
N LEU A 17 -3.20 25.08 6.05
CA LEU A 17 -2.45 26.08 6.81
C LEU A 17 -3.34 26.80 7.83
N ASP A 18 -4.54 27.20 7.41
CA ASP A 18 -5.52 27.87 8.26
C ASP A 18 -5.97 26.94 9.40
N GLU A 19 -6.30 25.67 9.12
CA GLU A 19 -6.69 24.65 10.11
C GLU A 19 -5.60 24.40 11.16
N ARG A 20 -4.33 24.46 10.75
CA ARG A 20 -3.17 24.24 11.63
C ARG A 20 -2.61 25.53 12.23
N SER A 21 -3.22 26.69 11.94
CA SER A 21 -2.72 28.00 12.36
C SER A 21 -1.26 28.26 11.95
N ILE A 22 -0.84 27.77 10.78
CA ILE A 22 0.50 27.95 10.21
C ILE A 22 0.46 29.09 9.19
N SER A 23 1.30 30.11 9.36
CA SER A 23 1.42 31.18 8.36
C SER A 23 2.30 30.76 7.18
N GLY A 24 2.13 31.42 6.02
CA GLY A 24 2.99 31.18 4.85
C GLY A 24 4.49 31.40 5.14
N ASN A 25 4.83 32.38 5.98
CA ASN A 25 6.22 32.64 6.38
C ASN A 25 6.76 31.52 7.29
N MET A 26 5.92 31.00 8.20
CA MET A 26 6.28 29.86 9.04
C MET A 26 6.51 28.61 8.18
N LEU A 27 5.62 28.34 7.21
CA LEU A 27 5.80 27.26 6.24
C LEU A 27 7.13 27.43 5.49
N ALA A 28 7.41 28.63 4.96
CA ALA A 28 8.63 28.91 4.22
C ALA A 28 9.89 28.60 5.05
N LYS A 29 9.93 29.12 6.27
CA LYS A 29 11.06 28.94 7.19
C LYS A 29 11.22 27.47 7.60
N SER A 30 10.15 26.80 7.99
CA SER A 30 10.22 25.42 8.51
C SER A 30 10.44 24.38 7.43
N ALA A 31 9.93 24.60 6.21
CA ALA A 31 10.18 23.72 5.06
C ALA A 31 11.51 24.04 4.35
N GLY A 32 12.21 25.12 4.73
CA GLY A 32 13.48 25.52 4.12
C GLY A 32 13.33 26.00 2.67
N ILE A 33 12.27 26.73 2.36
CA ILE A 33 11.96 27.26 1.02
C ILE A 33 11.77 28.78 1.03
N ALA A 34 11.97 29.43 -0.11
CA ALA A 34 11.76 30.86 -0.23
C ALA A 34 10.28 31.25 -0.05
N GLU A 35 10.01 32.35 0.65
CA GLU A 35 8.65 32.87 0.85
C GLU A 35 7.92 33.15 -0.47
N GLY A 36 8.64 33.61 -1.49
CA GLY A 36 8.11 33.79 -2.84
C GLY A 36 7.60 32.48 -3.46
N SER A 37 8.28 31.36 -3.21
CA SER A 37 7.82 30.04 -3.66
C SER A 37 6.53 29.62 -2.96
N VAL A 38 6.41 29.88 -1.65
CA VAL A 38 5.17 29.64 -0.89
C VAL A 38 4.02 30.50 -1.42
N ARG A 39 4.26 31.79 -1.65
CA ARG A 39 3.26 32.71 -2.20
C ARG A 39 2.75 32.25 -3.58
N ASN A 40 3.66 31.81 -4.46
CA ASN A 40 3.29 31.31 -5.78
C ASN A 40 2.54 29.97 -5.68
N LEU A 41 2.97 29.08 -4.79
CA LEU A 41 2.30 27.80 -4.54
C LEU A 41 0.85 27.99 -4.06
N LEU A 42 0.62 28.90 -3.11
CA LEU A 42 -0.72 29.20 -2.58
C LEU A 42 -1.65 29.88 -3.61
N ARG A 43 -1.10 30.42 -4.70
CA ARG A 43 -1.86 30.97 -5.83
C ARG A 43 -2.13 29.93 -6.92
N TYR A 44 -1.41 28.81 -6.94
CA TYR A 44 -1.49 27.85 -8.04
C TYR A 44 -2.87 27.21 -8.17
N GLY A 45 -3.43 27.28 -9.38
CA GLY A 45 -4.79 26.84 -9.70
C GLY A 45 -5.92 27.76 -9.21
N VAL A 46 -5.61 28.76 -8.38
CA VAL A 46 -6.56 29.82 -7.95
C VAL A 46 -6.42 31.03 -8.86
N ASP A 47 -5.18 31.38 -9.20
CA ASP A 47 -4.80 32.46 -10.09
C ASP A 47 -4.22 31.87 -11.39
N GLY A 48 -4.83 32.17 -12.53
CA GLY A 48 -4.42 31.66 -13.84
C GLY A 48 -3.02 32.08 -14.28
N ASN A 49 -2.42 33.08 -13.63
CA ASN A 49 -1.06 33.56 -13.90
C ASN A 49 -0.02 33.05 -12.88
N ALA A 50 -0.41 32.18 -11.94
CA ALA A 50 0.54 31.61 -11.00
C ALA A 50 1.53 30.67 -11.73
N PRO A 51 2.85 30.82 -11.49
CA PRO A 51 3.83 29.92 -12.11
C PRO A 51 3.67 28.51 -11.57
N MET A 52 4.02 27.52 -12.40
CA MET A 52 4.00 26.11 -12.01
C MET A 52 4.96 25.88 -10.81
N PRO A 53 4.50 25.26 -9.71
CA PRO A 53 5.32 25.07 -8.52
C PRO A 53 6.41 24.03 -8.78
N GLN A 54 7.64 24.31 -8.39
CA GLN A 54 8.76 23.39 -8.64
C GLN A 54 8.61 22.08 -7.84
N PRO A 55 9.03 20.92 -8.39
CA PRO A 55 8.93 19.61 -7.72
C PRO A 55 9.58 19.57 -6.34
N GLN A 56 10.73 20.24 -6.19
CA GLN A 56 11.43 20.32 -4.91
C GLN A 56 10.62 21.10 -3.86
N THR A 57 9.93 22.17 -4.27
CA THR A 57 9.05 22.93 -3.37
C THR A 57 7.87 22.08 -2.91
N LEU A 58 7.22 21.38 -3.84
CA LEU A 58 6.10 20.47 -3.51
C LEU A 58 6.51 19.39 -2.51
N THR A 59 7.71 18.82 -2.69
CA THR A 59 8.27 17.78 -1.81
C THR A 59 8.55 18.30 -0.40
N LEU A 60 9.13 19.49 -0.27
CA LEU A 60 9.46 20.07 1.04
C LEU A 60 8.18 20.49 1.79
N VAL A 61 7.19 21.03 1.06
CA VAL A 61 5.89 21.40 1.64
C VAL A 61 5.11 20.15 2.07
N SER A 62 5.05 19.10 1.24
CA SER A 62 4.36 17.86 1.59
C SER A 62 4.98 17.19 2.82
N GLN A 63 6.30 17.14 2.90
CA GLN A 63 7.02 16.59 4.06
C GLN A 63 6.74 17.38 5.34
N PHE A 64 6.84 18.70 5.28
CA PHE A 64 6.59 19.55 6.46
C PHE A 64 5.14 19.44 6.95
N LEU A 65 4.18 19.39 6.03
CA LEU A 65 2.76 19.29 6.37
C LEU A 65 2.30 17.84 6.62
N GLY A 66 3.15 16.83 6.41
CA GLY A 66 2.78 15.42 6.53
C GLY A 66 1.69 15.00 5.54
N LEU A 67 1.72 15.54 4.33
CA LEU A 67 0.76 15.27 3.26
C LEU A 67 1.28 14.21 2.30
N ASP A 68 0.38 13.48 1.65
CA ASP A 68 0.76 12.58 0.56
C ASP A 68 1.39 13.38 -0.57
N THR A 69 2.65 13.09 -0.85
CA THR A 69 3.43 13.83 -1.85
C THR A 69 2.91 13.56 -3.27
N ILE A 70 2.38 12.37 -3.54
CA ILE A 70 1.81 12.03 -4.85
C ILE A 70 0.54 12.83 -5.09
N GLU A 71 -0.32 12.94 -4.08
CA GLU A 71 -1.54 13.75 -4.17
C GLU A 71 -1.22 15.23 -4.48
N ILE A 72 -0.26 15.81 -3.76
CA ILE A 72 0.19 17.19 -4.01
C ILE A 72 0.72 17.38 -5.44
N PHE A 73 1.48 16.42 -5.97
CA PHE A 73 1.98 16.47 -7.35
C PHE A 73 0.86 16.28 -8.39
N GLN A 74 -0.14 15.45 -8.11
CA GLN A 74 -1.32 15.29 -8.96
C GLN A 74 -2.14 16.58 -9.01
N MET A 75 -2.36 17.22 -7.85
CA MET A 75 -3.04 18.53 -7.78
C MET A 75 -2.24 19.64 -8.46
N ALA A 76 -0.91 19.52 -8.50
CA ALA A 76 -0.04 20.40 -9.27
C ALA A 76 -0.06 20.12 -10.79
N GLY A 77 -0.67 19.00 -11.24
CA GLY A 77 -0.74 18.60 -12.64
C GLY A 77 0.53 17.91 -13.17
N TYR A 78 1.45 17.47 -12.29
CA TYR A 78 2.64 16.71 -12.70
C TYR A 78 2.30 15.28 -13.14
N PHE A 79 1.23 14.73 -12.58
CA PHE A 79 0.72 13.41 -12.92
C PHE A 79 -0.76 13.53 -13.24
N PRO A 80 -1.30 12.70 -14.14
CA PRO A 80 -2.75 12.53 -14.20
C PRO A 80 -3.22 12.10 -12.81
N PRO A 81 -4.40 12.57 -12.35
CA PRO A 81 -5.00 11.99 -11.16
C PRO A 81 -5.02 10.49 -11.38
N ALA A 82 -4.49 9.73 -10.40
CA ALA A 82 -4.54 8.27 -10.50
C ALA A 82 -5.97 7.91 -10.88
N PRO A 83 -6.20 7.07 -11.91
CA PRO A 83 -7.54 6.58 -12.15
C PRO A 83 -8.01 6.07 -10.80
N ARG A 84 -9.06 6.68 -10.26
CA ARG A 84 -9.72 6.13 -9.08
C ARG A 84 -10.35 4.84 -9.56
N GLU A 85 -9.54 3.80 -9.71
CA GLU A 85 -9.96 2.42 -9.64
C GLU A 85 -10.28 2.12 -8.18
N SER A 86 -11.05 3.00 -7.51
CA SER A 86 -11.79 2.57 -6.35
C SER A 86 -12.85 1.64 -6.93
N THR A 87 -12.57 0.35 -6.90
CA THR A 87 -13.58 -0.71 -6.98
C THR A 87 -14.72 -0.51 -5.95
N ILE A 88 -14.48 0.39 -4.99
CA ILE A 88 -15.36 0.86 -3.94
C ILE A 88 -16.29 1.96 -4.48
N SER A 89 -17.60 1.76 -4.37
CA SER A 89 -18.59 2.78 -4.74
C SER A 89 -18.51 4.02 -3.83
N PRO A 90 -18.95 5.22 -4.27
CA PRO A 90 -18.99 6.42 -3.43
C PRO A 90 -19.75 6.23 -2.09
N ARG A 91 -20.74 5.33 -2.07
CA ARG A 91 -21.46 4.98 -0.84
C ARG A 91 -20.57 4.22 0.14
N ALA A 92 -19.74 3.31 -0.36
CA ALA A 92 -18.83 2.55 0.46
C ALA A 92 -17.66 3.43 0.97
N GLU A 93 -17.20 4.40 0.17
CA GLU A 93 -16.27 5.43 0.64
C GLU A 93 -16.87 6.26 1.78
N TYR A 94 -18.13 6.71 1.63
CA TYR A 94 -18.84 7.40 2.71
C TYR A 94 -18.98 6.55 3.98
N VAL A 95 -19.31 5.26 3.84
CA VAL A 95 -19.38 4.32 4.97
C VAL A 95 -18.02 4.22 5.67
N ALA A 96 -16.93 4.03 4.93
CA ALA A 96 -15.57 3.98 5.50
C ALA A 96 -15.23 5.25 6.29
N MET A 97 -15.47 6.43 5.72
CA MET A 97 -15.23 7.72 6.40
C MET A 97 -16.02 7.89 7.70
N ARG A 98 -17.24 7.33 7.78
CA ARG A 98 -18.06 7.36 9.00
C ARG A 98 -17.63 6.29 9.99
N PHE A 99 -17.24 5.11 9.50
CA PHE A 99 -16.78 3.98 10.28
C PHE A 99 -15.51 4.31 11.09
N ASP A 100 -14.55 5.00 10.47
CA ASP A 100 -13.30 5.41 11.13
C ASP A 100 -13.50 6.38 12.31
N ARG A 101 -14.68 7.00 12.42
CA ARG A 101 -15.04 7.91 13.52
C ARG A 101 -15.76 7.23 14.67
N LEU A 102 -16.11 5.95 14.53
CA LEU A 102 -16.80 5.18 15.55
C LEU A 102 -15.82 4.68 16.63
N SER A 103 -16.32 4.44 17.84
CA SER A 103 -15.56 3.70 18.85
C SER A 103 -15.33 2.25 18.41
N PRO A 104 -14.32 1.54 18.94
CA PRO A 104 -14.05 0.15 18.56
C PRO A 104 -15.26 -0.79 18.71
N ASP A 105 -16.07 -0.62 19.76
CA ASP A 105 -17.27 -1.43 19.98
C ASP A 105 -18.34 -1.15 18.91
N GLN A 106 -18.50 0.11 18.50
CA GLN A 106 -19.43 0.50 17.44
C GLN A 106 -18.96 0.07 16.05
N GLN A 107 -17.65 0.10 15.80
CA GLN A 107 -17.06 -0.46 14.57
C GLN A 107 -17.36 -1.95 14.47
N ARG A 108 -17.16 -2.70 15.57
CA ARG A 108 -17.51 -4.13 15.63
C ARG A 108 -18.99 -4.36 15.34
N MET A 109 -19.86 -3.57 15.96
CA MET A 109 -21.32 -3.66 15.73
C MET A 109 -21.70 -3.41 14.26
N VAL A 110 -21.09 -2.43 13.60
CA VAL A 110 -21.34 -2.15 12.17
C VAL A 110 -20.86 -3.31 11.30
N MET A 111 -19.72 -3.91 11.61
CA MET A 111 -19.24 -5.12 10.92
C MET A 111 -20.21 -6.29 11.09
N ASP A 112 -20.65 -6.56 12.33
CA ASP A 112 -21.62 -7.62 12.63
C ASP A 112 -22.94 -7.43 11.86
N LEU A 113 -23.40 -6.18 11.72
CA LEU A 113 -24.58 -5.84 10.93
C LEU A 113 -24.38 -6.12 9.43
N ILE A 114 -23.25 -5.69 8.85
CA ILE A 114 -22.92 -5.94 7.44
C ILE A 114 -22.90 -7.45 7.18
N ILE A 115 -22.19 -8.21 8.02
CA ILE A 115 -22.12 -9.67 8.00
C ILE A 115 -23.52 -10.29 8.07
N SER A 116 -24.37 -9.81 8.98
CA SER A 116 -25.75 -10.30 9.14
C SER A 116 -26.61 -10.05 7.89
N MET A 117 -26.44 -8.88 7.25
CA MET A 117 -27.14 -8.54 6.00
C MET A 117 -26.66 -9.42 4.83
N GLU A 118 -25.38 -9.76 4.77
CA GLU A 118 -24.83 -10.64 3.74
C GLU A 118 -25.34 -12.08 3.89
N LYS A 119 -25.33 -12.62 5.12
CA LYS A 119 -25.92 -13.93 5.44
C LYS A 119 -27.39 -14.03 5.04
N THR A 120 -28.17 -12.98 5.33
CA THR A 120 -29.60 -12.94 4.99
C THR A 120 -29.85 -12.84 3.48
N SER A 121 -28.88 -12.33 2.71
CA SER A 121 -28.97 -12.19 1.26
C SER A 121 -28.67 -13.48 0.50
N GLY A 122 -28.40 -14.60 1.19
CA GLY A 122 -28.13 -15.89 0.56
C GLY A 122 -26.81 -15.95 -0.22
N LYS A 123 -25.93 -14.95 -0.04
CA LYS A 123 -24.54 -15.04 -0.50
C LYS A 123 -23.80 -15.89 0.52
N GLU A 124 -23.30 -17.05 0.09
CA GLU A 124 -22.44 -17.90 0.92
C GLU A 124 -21.35 -17.06 1.59
N THR A 125 -21.11 -17.36 2.86
CA THR A 125 -20.27 -16.65 3.82
C THR A 125 -18.81 -16.62 3.36
N LEU A 126 -18.50 -15.66 2.50
CA LEU A 126 -17.14 -15.15 2.31
C LEU A 126 -16.48 -14.82 3.67
N ASP A 127 -17.30 -14.47 4.67
CA ASP A 127 -16.92 -14.10 6.02
C ASP A 127 -16.20 -15.18 6.84
N GLU A 128 -16.68 -16.43 6.86
CA GLU A 128 -16.04 -17.46 7.71
C GLU A 128 -14.66 -17.83 7.15
N HIS A 129 -14.54 -17.86 5.82
CA HIS A 129 -13.27 -18.07 5.15
C HIS A 129 -12.30 -16.91 5.40
N ILE A 130 -12.73 -15.66 5.16
CA ILE A 130 -11.90 -14.47 5.39
C ILE A 130 -11.52 -14.35 6.87
N GLN A 131 -12.44 -14.58 7.81
CA GLN A 131 -12.13 -14.56 9.25
C GLN A 131 -11.11 -15.63 9.61
N SER A 132 -11.24 -16.85 9.08
CA SER A 132 -10.22 -17.90 9.25
C SER A 132 -8.86 -17.44 8.74
N LEU A 133 -8.80 -16.85 7.54
CA LEU A 133 -7.56 -16.34 6.97
C LEU A 133 -6.97 -15.19 7.80
N LEU A 134 -7.80 -14.28 8.32
CA LEU A 134 -7.36 -13.18 9.17
C LEU A 134 -6.81 -13.69 10.52
N GLU A 135 -7.40 -14.74 11.08
CA GLU A 135 -6.86 -15.40 12.29
C GLU A 135 -5.52 -16.07 11.97
N GLU A 136 -5.39 -16.74 10.83
CA GLU A 136 -4.10 -17.30 10.40
C GLU A 136 -3.03 -16.23 10.18
N VAL A 137 -3.41 -15.06 9.64
CA VAL A 137 -2.52 -13.89 9.53
C VAL A 137 -2.11 -13.36 10.92
N TYR A 138 -3.03 -13.34 11.88
CA TYR A 138 -2.74 -12.95 13.25
C TYR A 138 -1.75 -13.91 13.91
N VAL A 139 -1.95 -15.22 13.76
CA VAL A 139 -1.02 -16.26 14.23
C VAL A 139 0.35 -16.10 13.56
N LEU A 140 0.38 -15.92 12.23
CA LEU A 140 1.62 -15.71 11.47
C LEU A 140 2.41 -14.50 11.98
N ARG A 141 1.74 -13.38 12.29
CA ARG A 141 2.40 -12.19 12.86
C ARG A 141 2.96 -12.43 14.26
N ARG A 142 2.24 -13.19 15.08
CA ARG A 142 2.66 -13.52 16.45
C ARG A 142 3.88 -14.44 16.46
N GLU A 143 3.91 -15.42 15.55
CA GLU A 143 4.98 -16.41 15.46
C GLU A 143 6.21 -15.88 14.71
N HIS A 144 6.02 -14.91 13.81
CA HIS A 144 7.10 -14.30 13.03
C HIS A 144 7.07 -12.76 13.15
N PRO A 145 7.69 -12.19 14.21
CA PRO A 145 7.79 -10.75 14.48
C PRO A 145 8.20 -9.86 13.30
N MET A 146 8.91 -10.40 12.30
CA MET A 146 9.22 -9.71 11.04
C MET A 146 8.00 -9.17 10.27
N PHE A 147 6.80 -9.67 10.55
CA PHE A 147 5.53 -9.20 9.98
C PHE A 147 4.75 -8.23 10.88
N GLU A 148 5.19 -8.02 12.13
CA GLU A 148 4.56 -7.08 13.07
C GLU A 148 5.12 -5.66 12.88
N LYS A 149 6.45 -5.52 12.82
CA LYS A 149 7.14 -4.21 12.82
C LYS A 149 8.19 -4.13 11.72
N ARG A 150 7.77 -3.77 10.50
CA ARG A 150 8.71 -3.43 9.44
C ARG A 150 9.17 -1.98 9.56
N TYR A 151 10.30 -1.80 10.24
CA TYR A 151 11.06 -0.56 10.20
C TYR A 151 11.88 -0.51 8.92
N PHE A 152 11.30 0.10 7.89
CA PHE A 152 12.06 0.48 6.72
C PHE A 152 13.08 1.53 7.12
N SER A 153 14.37 1.19 7.05
CA SER A 153 15.41 2.16 7.33
C SER A 153 15.27 3.37 6.40
N LEU A 154 15.63 4.56 6.88
CA LEU A 154 15.65 5.82 6.09
C LEU A 154 16.38 5.66 4.74
N LEU A 155 17.41 4.81 4.70
CA LEU A 155 18.14 4.43 3.49
C LEU A 155 17.32 3.51 2.55
N GLY A 156 16.54 2.59 3.10
CA GLY A 156 15.54 1.81 2.35
C GLY A 156 14.40 2.67 1.80
N GLU A 157 13.97 3.70 2.53
CA GLU A 157 13.00 4.68 2.05
C GLU A 157 13.59 5.59 0.96
N MET A 158 14.86 6.01 1.06
CA MET A 158 15.55 6.77 0.02
C MET A 158 15.82 5.92 -1.24
N GLY A 159 16.29 4.69 -1.10
CA GLY A 159 16.46 3.76 -2.22
C GLY A 159 15.15 3.49 -2.95
N ARG A 160 14.02 3.45 -2.23
CA ARG A 160 12.68 3.38 -2.82
C ARG A 160 12.21 4.67 -3.45
N ARG A 161 12.57 5.84 -2.92
CA ARG A 161 12.26 7.13 -3.56
C ARG A 161 13.06 7.34 -4.84
N ILE A 162 14.30 6.87 -4.89
CA ILE A 162 15.14 6.86 -6.09
C ILE A 162 14.66 5.79 -7.08
N GLY A 163 14.27 4.60 -6.61
CA GLY A 163 13.66 3.55 -7.43
C GLY A 163 12.24 3.87 -7.91
N LYS A 164 11.47 4.70 -7.18
CA LYS A 164 10.19 5.28 -7.66
C LYS A 164 10.40 6.36 -8.72
N TRP A 165 11.60 6.95 -8.82
CA TRP A 165 11.93 7.92 -9.88
C TRP A 165 12.10 7.25 -11.24
N THR A 166 12.39 5.95 -11.26
CA THR A 166 12.44 5.15 -12.48
C THR A 166 11.36 4.09 -12.40
N HIS A 167 10.28 4.19 -13.19
CA HIS A 167 9.28 3.13 -13.39
C HIS A 167 9.86 1.81 -13.97
N THR A 168 11.11 1.48 -13.68
CA THR A 168 11.97 0.49 -14.31
C THR A 168 12.21 -0.74 -13.45
N THR A 169 11.73 -0.80 -12.20
CA THR A 169 11.60 -2.11 -11.55
C THR A 169 10.40 -2.79 -12.20
N THR A 170 10.65 -3.37 -13.37
CA THR A 170 9.65 -4.07 -14.16
C THR A 170 9.06 -5.20 -13.31
N SER A 171 7.78 -5.51 -13.51
CA SER A 171 7.14 -6.66 -12.82
C SER A 171 7.98 -7.94 -12.95
N ALA A 172 8.73 -8.09 -14.04
CA ALA A 172 9.69 -9.16 -14.26
C ALA A 172 10.82 -9.21 -13.21
N ILE A 173 11.39 -8.06 -12.80
CA ILE A 173 12.44 -8.01 -11.77
C ILE A 173 11.88 -8.42 -10.41
N LEU A 174 10.71 -7.90 -10.03
CA LEU A 174 10.06 -8.26 -8.77
C LEU A 174 9.68 -9.74 -8.75
N MET A 175 9.12 -10.24 -9.85
CA MET A 175 8.78 -11.65 -10.02
C MET A 175 10.03 -12.53 -9.90
N HIS A 176 11.10 -12.18 -10.62
CA HIS A 176 12.37 -12.90 -10.54
C HIS A 176 12.95 -12.91 -9.12
N GLY A 177 12.90 -11.79 -8.40
CA GLY A 177 13.35 -11.72 -7.01
C GLY A 177 12.49 -12.56 -6.05
N ILE A 178 11.17 -12.63 -6.26
CA ILE A 178 10.30 -13.53 -5.50
C ILE A 178 10.67 -14.99 -5.79
N LEU A 179 10.73 -15.39 -7.06
CA LEU A 179 11.03 -16.77 -7.44
C LEU A 179 12.41 -17.21 -6.96
N SER A 180 13.43 -16.38 -7.16
CA SER A 180 14.79 -16.67 -6.68
C SER A 180 14.80 -16.89 -5.17
N ARG A 181 14.12 -16.02 -4.41
CA ARG A 181 14.01 -16.16 -2.95
C ARG A 181 13.30 -17.45 -2.54
N LEU A 182 12.20 -17.80 -3.19
CA LEU A 182 11.43 -19.00 -2.84
C LEU A 182 12.16 -20.28 -3.24
N HIS A 183 12.89 -20.28 -4.36
CA HIS A 183 13.70 -21.42 -4.82
C HIS A 183 14.95 -21.68 -3.99
N GLU A 184 15.39 -20.72 -3.17
CA GLU A 184 16.47 -20.95 -2.19
C GLU A 184 16.06 -21.95 -1.08
N PHE A 185 14.76 -22.20 -0.87
CA PHE A 185 14.26 -23.17 0.11
C PHE A 185 14.20 -24.59 -0.46
N THR A 186 15.36 -25.20 -0.66
CA THR A 186 15.46 -26.53 -1.32
C THR A 186 14.83 -27.68 -0.56
N ASP A 187 14.60 -27.52 0.75
CA ASP A 187 14.05 -28.56 1.62
C ASP A 187 12.50 -28.58 1.64
N ASP A 188 11.86 -27.61 0.97
CA ASP A 188 10.40 -27.47 0.95
C ASP A 188 9.82 -27.80 -0.45
N PRO A 189 9.11 -28.95 -0.60
CA PRO A 189 8.60 -29.38 -1.89
C PRO A 189 7.53 -28.44 -2.46
N VAL A 190 6.80 -27.69 -1.62
CA VAL A 190 5.82 -26.70 -2.09
C VAL A 190 6.53 -25.54 -2.75
N LEU A 191 7.65 -25.09 -2.18
CA LEU A 191 8.45 -23.98 -2.70
C LEU A 191 9.23 -24.33 -3.97
N LEU A 192 9.70 -25.57 -4.08
CA LEU A 192 10.37 -26.06 -5.30
C LEU A 192 9.46 -26.02 -6.54
N GLY A 193 8.15 -26.20 -6.36
CA GLY A 193 7.16 -26.19 -7.44
C GLY A 193 6.73 -24.79 -7.90
N VAL A 194 7.16 -23.73 -7.21
CA VAL A 194 6.70 -22.37 -7.47
C VAL A 194 7.24 -21.87 -8.80
N ASN A 195 6.37 -21.28 -9.61
CA ASN A 195 6.75 -20.64 -10.87
C ASN A 195 5.97 -19.33 -11.05
N GLU A 196 6.32 -18.56 -12.08
CA GLU A 196 5.69 -17.26 -12.35
C GLU A 196 4.16 -17.35 -12.47
N LYS A 197 3.66 -18.38 -13.18
CA LYS A 197 2.22 -18.60 -13.35
C LYS A 197 1.52 -18.80 -12.00
N ARG A 198 2.10 -19.63 -11.12
CA ARG A 198 1.56 -19.89 -9.79
C ARG A 198 1.54 -18.63 -8.91
N VAL A 199 2.61 -17.84 -8.94
CA VAL A 199 2.66 -16.55 -8.23
C VAL A 199 1.57 -15.61 -8.75
N GLN A 200 1.40 -15.50 -10.07
CA GLN A 200 0.35 -14.66 -10.67
C GLN A 200 -1.06 -15.12 -10.31
N GLU A 201 -1.34 -16.44 -10.31
CA GLU A 201 -2.61 -17.01 -9.90
C GLU A 201 -2.95 -16.63 -8.45
N ILE A 202 -1.99 -16.81 -7.54
CA ILE A 202 -2.14 -16.43 -6.12
C ILE A 202 -2.38 -14.93 -6.00
N LEU A 203 -1.56 -14.09 -6.64
CA LEU A 203 -1.66 -12.63 -6.54
C LEU A 203 -2.93 -12.06 -7.18
N GLY A 204 -3.56 -12.81 -8.08
CA GLY A 204 -4.87 -12.48 -8.66
C GLY A 204 -6.05 -12.87 -7.78
N HIS A 205 -5.85 -13.65 -6.72
CA HIS A 205 -6.91 -14.10 -5.83
C HIS A 205 -7.29 -13.00 -4.81
N PRO A 206 -8.59 -12.68 -4.61
CA PRO A 206 -9.01 -11.63 -3.68
C PRO A 206 -8.51 -11.86 -2.24
N ASP A 207 -8.54 -13.11 -1.78
CA ASP A 207 -8.10 -13.44 -0.41
C ASP A 207 -6.59 -13.26 -0.20
N ALA A 208 -5.78 -13.54 -1.23
CA ALA A 208 -4.35 -13.25 -1.16
C ALA A 208 -4.11 -11.74 -1.05
N VAL A 209 -4.89 -10.92 -1.75
CA VAL A 209 -4.82 -9.45 -1.64
C VAL A 209 -5.18 -9.00 -0.22
N VAL A 210 -6.20 -9.59 0.41
CA VAL A 210 -6.55 -9.31 1.82
C VAL A 210 -5.39 -9.65 2.76
N ILE A 211 -4.81 -10.85 2.63
CA ILE A 211 -3.67 -11.29 3.45
C ILE A 211 -2.47 -10.35 3.29
N LEU A 212 -2.08 -10.05 2.05
CA LEU A 212 -0.95 -9.16 1.77
C LEU A 212 -1.19 -7.74 2.28
N ASN A 213 -2.43 -7.24 2.18
CA ASN A 213 -2.82 -5.95 2.72
C ASN A 213 -2.75 -5.92 4.24
N GLN A 214 -3.13 -7.01 4.91
CA GLN A 214 -3.01 -7.07 6.35
C GLN A 214 -1.55 -7.16 6.81
N LEU A 215 -0.76 -8.03 6.20
CA LEU A 215 0.66 -8.20 6.56
C LEU A 215 1.50 -6.97 6.23
N LEU A 216 1.16 -6.24 5.16
CA LEU A 216 1.83 -5.01 4.76
C LEU A 216 0.78 -3.90 4.45
N PRO A 217 0.24 -3.23 5.49
CA PRO A 217 -0.83 -2.23 5.37
C PRO A 217 -0.29 -0.87 4.93
N ARG A 218 0.40 -0.84 3.80
CA ARG A 218 1.02 0.35 3.22
C ARG A 218 0.29 0.78 1.95
N THR A 219 -0.20 2.02 1.94
CA THR A 219 -0.86 2.64 0.78
C THR A 219 0.13 3.00 -0.33
N ASP A 220 1.39 3.23 0.03
CA ASP A 220 2.45 3.61 -0.92
C ASP A 220 3.08 2.42 -1.68
N ILE A 221 2.64 1.19 -1.38
CA ILE A 221 2.99 -0.06 -2.06
C ILE A 221 1.68 -0.75 -2.46
N PRO A 222 0.95 -0.24 -3.47
CA PRO A 222 -0.43 -0.63 -3.69
C PRO A 222 -0.57 -2.02 -4.34
N LYS A 223 0.45 -2.49 -5.07
CA LYS A 223 0.32 -3.70 -5.89
C LYS A 223 0.63 -4.98 -5.10
N PRO A 224 -0.18 -6.05 -5.22
CA PRO A 224 0.06 -7.32 -4.54
C PRO A 224 1.47 -7.90 -4.80
N LEU A 225 1.96 -7.81 -6.04
CA LEU A 225 3.31 -8.27 -6.40
C LEU A 225 4.41 -7.55 -5.61
N GLU A 226 4.29 -6.23 -5.47
CA GLU A 226 5.24 -5.43 -4.69
C GLU A 226 5.17 -5.81 -3.21
N LYS A 227 3.95 -5.98 -2.67
CA LYS A 227 3.77 -6.38 -1.27
C LYS A 227 4.40 -7.73 -0.99
N LEU A 228 4.15 -8.73 -1.84
CA LEU A 228 4.76 -10.05 -1.72
C LEU A 228 6.28 -9.96 -1.83
N TYR A 229 6.80 -9.23 -2.81
CA TYR A 229 8.25 -9.02 -2.97
C TYR A 229 8.89 -8.50 -1.68
N TRP A 230 8.29 -7.49 -1.06
CA TRP A 230 8.80 -6.97 0.20
C TRP A 230 8.66 -7.99 1.32
N LEU A 231 7.51 -8.67 1.43
CA LEU A 231 7.29 -9.66 2.47
C LEU A 231 8.31 -10.80 2.44
N VAL A 232 8.75 -11.24 1.27
CA VAL A 232 9.78 -12.28 1.11
C VAL A 232 11.22 -11.75 1.07
N ASN A 233 11.42 -10.44 0.90
CA ASN A 233 12.73 -9.78 0.97
C ASN A 233 12.77 -8.76 2.11
N PRO A 234 13.04 -9.18 3.36
CA PRO A 234 13.13 -8.27 4.50
C PRO A 234 14.26 -7.24 4.33
N ASP A 235 14.17 -6.14 5.10
CA ASP A 235 15.07 -5.01 4.92
C ASP A 235 16.55 -5.35 5.13
N GLY A 236 17.39 -4.74 4.30
CA GLY A 236 18.83 -5.02 4.32
C GLY A 236 19.21 -6.40 3.76
N MET A 237 18.27 -7.11 3.13
CA MET A 237 18.46 -8.45 2.55
C MET A 237 18.18 -8.54 1.04
N LEU A 238 17.97 -7.41 0.36
CA LEU A 238 17.63 -7.37 -1.08
C LEU A 238 18.62 -8.11 -1.98
N ASP A 239 19.91 -8.14 -1.62
CA ASP A 239 20.97 -8.82 -2.39
C ASP A 239 21.62 -9.98 -1.61
N LYS A 240 20.99 -10.40 -0.51
CA LYS A 240 21.53 -11.45 0.35
C LYS A 240 20.82 -12.77 0.11
N THR A 241 21.63 -13.81 -0.03
CA THR A 241 21.25 -15.22 -0.12
C THR A 241 20.57 -15.70 1.16
N ILE A 242 19.77 -16.77 1.07
CA ILE A 242 18.98 -17.34 2.18
C ILE A 242 19.79 -17.65 3.44
N ASP A 243 21.04 -18.08 3.30
CA ASP A 243 21.96 -18.42 4.40
C ASP A 243 22.27 -17.22 5.30
N LYS A 244 22.01 -16.00 4.81
CA LYS A 244 22.16 -14.75 5.57
C LYS A 244 20.86 -14.32 6.26
N LEU A 245 19.73 -14.97 5.96
CA LEU A 245 18.49 -14.78 6.71
C LEU A 245 18.58 -15.55 8.02
N SER A 246 18.06 -14.96 9.09
CA SER A 246 17.88 -15.71 10.34
C SER A 246 16.90 -16.87 10.13
N ASN A 247 17.03 -17.93 10.93
CA ASN A 247 16.10 -19.06 10.92
C ASN A 247 14.64 -18.60 11.08
N GLU A 248 14.39 -17.60 11.93
CA GLU A 248 13.06 -17.00 12.11
C GLU A 248 12.52 -16.38 10.81
N GLN A 249 13.37 -15.67 10.06
CA GLN A 249 12.98 -15.08 8.77
C GLN A 249 12.72 -16.14 7.71
N GLN A 250 13.56 -17.18 7.65
CA GLN A 250 13.36 -18.30 6.74
C GLN A 250 12.01 -18.98 7.00
N GLN A 251 11.73 -19.32 8.26
CA GLN A 251 10.46 -19.91 8.67
C GLN A 251 9.27 -19.00 8.37
N GLY A 252 9.40 -17.68 8.60
CA GLY A 252 8.34 -16.73 8.30
C GLY A 252 8.01 -16.64 6.81
N ILE A 253 9.02 -16.69 5.94
CA ILE A 253 8.83 -16.70 4.47
C ILE A 253 8.14 -18.00 4.03
N GLN A 254 8.57 -19.15 4.55
CA GLN A 254 7.91 -20.44 4.27
C GLN A 254 6.45 -20.41 4.71
N ALA A 255 6.18 -20.02 5.96
CA ALA A 255 4.84 -19.97 6.52
C ALA A 255 3.92 -19.01 5.75
N LEU A 256 4.44 -17.85 5.33
CA LEU A 256 3.73 -16.94 4.44
C LEU A 256 3.35 -17.62 3.12
N TRP A 257 4.30 -18.29 2.47
CA TRP A 257 4.02 -18.94 1.19
C TRP A 257 3.00 -20.08 1.35
N HIS A 258 3.12 -20.93 2.37
CA HIS A 258 2.14 -21.98 2.65
C HIS A 258 0.73 -21.45 2.92
N LEU A 259 0.61 -20.29 3.57
CA LEU A 259 -0.67 -19.62 3.73
C LEU A 259 -1.23 -19.19 2.36
N LEU A 260 -0.41 -18.56 1.52
CA LEU A 260 -0.83 -18.07 0.21
C LEU A 260 -1.13 -19.20 -0.79
N ASP A 261 -0.36 -20.27 -0.80
CA ASP A 261 -0.50 -21.40 -1.72
C ASP A 261 -1.79 -22.20 -1.48
N ARG A 262 -2.25 -22.27 -0.22
CA ARG A 262 -3.51 -22.91 0.16
C ARG A 262 -4.75 -22.20 -0.36
N ILE A 263 -4.66 -20.90 -0.67
CA ILE A 263 -5.80 -20.09 -1.14
C ILE A 263 -6.25 -20.57 -2.53
N VAL A 264 -5.30 -20.84 -3.41
CA VAL A 264 -5.59 -21.28 -4.78
C VAL A 264 -5.31 -22.77 -4.87
N PRO A 265 -6.31 -23.68 -4.89
CA PRO A 265 -6.03 -25.11 -5.01
C PRO A 265 -5.20 -25.40 -6.28
N PRO A 266 -4.27 -26.36 -6.26
CA PRO A 266 -3.51 -26.72 -7.45
C PRO A 266 -4.47 -27.13 -8.55
N ALA A 267 -4.23 -26.65 -9.77
CA ALA A 267 -5.03 -27.03 -10.93
C ALA A 267 -5.12 -28.55 -10.98
N LYS A 268 -6.33 -29.11 -10.98
CA LYS A 268 -6.54 -30.55 -11.11
C LYS A 268 -5.84 -30.99 -12.39
N THR A 269 -4.66 -31.59 -12.25
CA THR A 269 -3.97 -32.22 -13.37
C THR A 269 -4.89 -33.34 -13.79
N GLY A 270 -5.64 -33.13 -14.86
CA GLY A 270 -6.56 -34.13 -15.38
C GLY A 270 -5.74 -35.40 -15.63
N SER A 271 -5.93 -36.41 -14.79
CA SER A 271 -5.48 -37.77 -15.05
C SER A 271 -6.16 -38.18 -16.34
N ARG A 272 -5.43 -38.05 -17.45
CA ARG A 272 -5.77 -38.70 -18.71
C ARG A 272 -5.36 -40.16 -18.64
#